data_AF-A0A371CVA3-F1
#
_entry.id   AF-A0A371CVA3-F1
#
_cell.length_a   1.000
_cell.length_b   1.000
_cell.length_c   1.000
_cell.angle_alpha   90.00
_cell.angle_beta   90.00
_cell.angle_gamma   90.00
#
_symmetry.space_group_name_H-M   'P 1'
#
loop_
_entity.id
_entity.type
_entity.pdbx_description
1 polymer ?
#
loop_
_entity_poly.entity_id
_entity_poly.type
_entity_poly.pdbx_seq_one_letter_code
_entity_poly.pdbx_strand_id
1 'polypeptide(L)'
;MFRAFITAAHSQYLESLNVEMKCNSSTAVDQRISHLSGIYSILPSTLRRLHITWEKSNYGEYNVDVPTLYEGLLGRSELHQLSFEFLNHYGHIADADMRSIKVTWPNLTAFSCTHNAHSLRSIDRKPEAIATMPDLSTVVSFVTNHPHLECLALPSIQTSPPLPLAEIPVLARVRHLEIAYFAAKDVHLFQLAFALDHLFPNLELQENTGQIKSTARGEELTLLLLEMQIGRRSVTCAPDGI
;
A
#
# COMPACT_ATOMS: atom_id res chain seq x y z
N MET A 1 25.13 -7.49 -1.33
CA MET A 1 24.96 -8.96 -1.38
C MET A 1 23.50 -9.24 -1.66
N PHE A 2 23.17 -9.98 -2.72
CA PHE A 2 21.79 -10.45 -2.95
C PHE A 2 21.55 -11.65 -2.05
N ARG A 3 20.57 -11.57 -1.15
CA ARG A 3 20.13 -12.73 -0.40
C ARG A 3 18.67 -12.96 -0.74
N ALA A 4 18.44 -13.58 -1.89
CA ALA A 4 17.18 -14.27 -2.10
C ALA A 4 17.27 -15.58 -1.32
N PHE A 5 16.65 -15.66 -0.14
CA PHE A 5 16.34 -16.95 0.45
C PHE A 5 15.19 -17.55 -0.34
N ILE A 6 15.53 -18.15 -1.47
CA ILE A 6 14.63 -19.09 -2.12
C ILE A 6 14.69 -20.35 -1.27
N THR A 7 13.85 -20.43 -0.23
CA THR A 7 13.51 -21.70 0.41
C THR A 7 12.60 -22.49 -0.53
N ALA A 8 13.02 -22.66 -1.78
CA ALA A 8 12.34 -23.48 -2.78
C ALA A 8 13.35 -24.52 -3.27
N ALA A 9 13.74 -25.40 -2.36
CA ALA A 9 14.04 -26.75 -2.76
C ALA A 9 12.74 -27.33 -3.34
N HIS A 10 12.55 -27.26 -4.66
CA HIS A 10 11.63 -28.12 -5.42
C HIS A 10 10.17 -28.21 -4.94
N SER A 11 9.65 -27.23 -4.21
CA SER A 11 8.27 -27.32 -3.73
C SER A 11 7.32 -26.91 -4.84
N GLN A 12 6.64 -27.90 -5.45
CA GLN A 12 5.44 -27.70 -6.28
C GLN A 12 4.31 -26.99 -5.52
N TYR A 13 4.51 -26.69 -4.24
CA TYR A 13 3.55 -26.11 -3.30
C TYR A 13 4.04 -24.79 -2.70
N LEU A 14 4.95 -24.06 -3.36
CA LEU A 14 5.35 -22.74 -2.86
C LEU A 14 4.15 -21.79 -2.95
N GLU A 15 3.59 -21.43 -1.80
CA GLU A 15 2.49 -20.48 -1.71
C GLU A 15 2.94 -19.04 -1.42
N SER A 16 4.11 -18.87 -0.82
CA SER A 16 4.60 -17.59 -0.33
C SER A 16 6.07 -17.40 -0.66
N LEU A 17 6.44 -16.20 -1.12
CA LEU A 17 7.82 -15.82 -1.39
C LEU A 17 8.13 -14.48 -0.72
N ASN A 18 9.22 -14.45 0.04
CA ASN A 18 9.80 -13.23 0.61
C ASN A 18 11.13 -12.95 -0.09
N VAL A 19 11.31 -11.75 -0.62
CA VAL A 19 12.53 -11.35 -1.32
C VAL A 19 13.11 -10.11 -0.66
N GLU A 20 14.33 -10.23 -0.12
CA GLU A 20 15.05 -9.10 0.46
C GLU A 20 16.15 -8.63 -0.48
N MET A 21 16.08 -7.37 -0.88
CA MET A 21 17.02 -6.75 -1.81
C MET A 21 17.77 -5.63 -1.13
N LYS A 22 19.09 -5.81 -0.98
CA LYS A 22 19.98 -4.74 -0.53
C LYS A 22 20.78 -4.16 -1.70
N CYS A 23 20.69 -2.84 -1.86
CA CYS A 23 21.34 -2.09 -2.93
C CYS A 23 22.26 -0.99 -2.36
N ASN A 24 23.50 -0.94 -2.87
CA ASN A 24 24.51 0.05 -2.48
C ASN A 24 24.80 1.10 -3.57
N SER A 25 24.34 0.89 -4.80
CA SER A 25 24.49 1.81 -5.95
C SER A 25 23.28 1.75 -6.90
N SER A 26 23.17 2.69 -7.83
CA SER A 26 22.13 2.69 -8.89
C SER A 26 22.32 1.52 -9.88
N THR A 27 23.56 1.24 -10.31
CA THR A 27 23.88 0.09 -11.16
C THR A 27 23.47 -1.24 -10.54
N ALA A 28 23.43 -1.32 -9.20
CA ALA A 28 22.94 -2.50 -8.52
C ALA A 28 21.41 -2.66 -8.64
N VAL A 29 20.65 -1.59 -8.87
CA VAL A 29 19.18 -1.64 -8.97
C VAL A 29 18.75 -2.37 -10.25
N ASP A 30 19.23 -1.95 -11.42
CA ASP A 30 18.87 -2.58 -12.70
C ASP A 30 19.26 -4.07 -12.71
N GLN A 31 20.43 -4.40 -12.17
CA GLN A 31 20.87 -5.79 -12.01
C GLN A 31 19.94 -6.59 -11.09
N ARG A 32 19.42 -5.99 -10.02
CA ARG A 32 18.52 -6.64 -9.07
C ARG A 32 17.14 -6.88 -9.68
N ILE A 33 16.63 -5.90 -10.42
CA ILE A 33 15.37 -6.04 -11.19
C ILE A 33 15.53 -7.16 -12.23
N SER A 34 16.66 -7.20 -12.94
CA SER A 34 16.97 -8.28 -13.89
C SER A 34 17.07 -9.66 -13.21
N HIS A 35 17.64 -9.75 -12.00
CA HIS A 35 17.65 -11.01 -11.25
C HIS A 35 16.24 -11.41 -10.80
N LEU A 36 15.40 -10.45 -10.44
CA LEU A 36 14.02 -10.67 -10.01
C LEU A 36 13.17 -11.29 -11.12
N SER A 37 13.32 -10.83 -12.37
CA SER A 37 12.64 -11.44 -13.51
C SER A 37 13.06 -12.90 -13.73
N GLY A 38 14.35 -13.19 -13.52
CA GLY A 38 14.87 -14.57 -13.51
C GLY A 38 14.19 -15.44 -12.45
N ILE A 39 13.99 -14.91 -11.23
CA ILE A 39 13.26 -15.62 -10.17
C ILE A 39 11.81 -15.88 -10.60
N TYR A 40 11.11 -14.89 -11.15
CA TYR A 40 9.70 -15.02 -11.55
C TYR A 40 9.45 -16.09 -12.61
N SER A 41 10.43 -16.33 -13.48
CA SER A 41 10.34 -17.36 -14.51
C SER A 41 10.30 -18.80 -13.96
N ILE A 42 10.78 -19.02 -12.74
CA ILE A 42 10.86 -20.36 -12.12
C ILE A 42 9.86 -20.58 -10.98
N LEU A 43 9.05 -19.58 -10.62
CA LEU A 43 8.08 -19.72 -9.53
C LEU A 43 6.92 -20.65 -9.93
N PRO A 44 6.43 -21.53 -9.04
CA PRO A 44 5.28 -22.38 -9.34
C PRO A 44 3.99 -21.54 -9.43
N SER A 45 2.98 -22.04 -10.14
CA SER A 45 1.66 -21.38 -10.25
C SER A 45 0.90 -21.30 -8.92
N THR A 46 1.30 -22.09 -7.92
CA THR A 46 0.72 -22.10 -6.57
C THR A 46 1.03 -20.87 -5.75
N LEU A 47 1.91 -19.97 -6.22
CA LEU A 47 2.29 -18.77 -5.48
C LEU A 47 1.09 -17.84 -5.28
N ARG A 48 0.74 -17.59 -4.02
CA ARG A 48 -0.37 -16.73 -3.60
C ARG A 48 0.10 -15.44 -2.96
N ARG A 49 1.28 -15.43 -2.36
CA ARG A 49 1.79 -14.32 -1.55
C ARG A 49 3.19 -13.94 -1.99
N LEU A 50 3.39 -12.67 -2.26
CA LEU A 50 4.70 -12.09 -2.53
C LEU A 50 4.93 -10.90 -1.62
N HIS A 51 6.07 -10.90 -0.95
CA HIS A 51 6.57 -9.77 -0.20
C HIS A 51 7.99 -9.45 -0.63
N ILE A 52 8.25 -8.18 -0.94
CA ILE A 52 9.56 -7.69 -1.37
C ILE A 52 9.98 -6.57 -0.42
N THR A 53 11.10 -6.76 0.27
CA THR A 53 11.76 -5.71 1.03
C THR A 53 12.91 -5.15 0.19
N TRP A 54 12.87 -3.85 -0.07
CA TRP A 54 13.90 -3.13 -0.79
C TRP A 54 14.65 -2.17 0.12
N GLU A 55 15.90 -2.48 0.42
CA GLU A 55 16.75 -1.67 1.28
C GLU A 55 17.90 -1.04 0.51
N LYS A 56 18.07 0.27 0.71
CA LYS A 56 19.22 1.01 0.20
C LYS A 56 20.17 1.37 1.34
N SER A 57 21.46 1.05 1.17
CA SER A 57 22.48 1.36 2.17
C SER A 57 22.85 2.85 2.21
N ASN A 58 22.69 3.57 1.10
CA ASN A 58 23.07 4.98 0.96
C ASN A 58 21.90 5.83 0.46
N TYR A 59 21.73 7.02 1.04
CA TYR A 59 20.74 8.00 0.62
C TYR A 59 21.13 8.59 -0.74
N GLY A 60 20.42 8.22 -1.80
CA GLY A 60 20.66 8.75 -3.14
C GLY A 60 19.33 8.90 -3.88
N GLU A 61 19.32 9.72 -4.93
CA GLU A 61 18.11 10.20 -5.61
C GLU A 61 17.37 9.17 -6.45
N TYR A 62 18.01 8.03 -6.77
CA TYR A 62 17.36 6.98 -7.52
C TYR A 62 16.10 6.51 -6.80
N ASN A 63 14.97 6.44 -7.51
CA ASN A 63 13.72 5.88 -7.03
C ASN A 63 13.44 4.57 -7.77
N VAL A 64 12.62 3.69 -7.18
CA VAL A 64 12.25 2.41 -7.80
C VAL A 64 10.79 2.49 -8.18
N ASP A 65 10.49 2.24 -9.44
CA ASP A 65 9.12 2.17 -9.90
C ASP A 65 8.54 0.82 -9.46
N VAL A 66 7.50 0.85 -8.63
CA VAL A 66 6.86 -0.38 -8.11
C VAL A 66 6.44 -1.34 -9.23
N PRO A 67 5.96 -0.90 -10.43
CA PRO A 67 5.69 -1.79 -11.55
C PRO A 67 6.84 -2.73 -11.93
N THR A 68 8.07 -2.22 -11.96
CA THR A 68 9.26 -3.02 -12.30
C THR A 68 9.49 -4.18 -11.34
N LEU A 69 8.95 -4.09 -10.12
CA LEU A 69 9.02 -5.14 -9.11
C LEU A 69 7.98 -6.24 -9.31
N TYR A 70 6.96 -6.08 -10.14
CA TYR A 70 5.93 -7.09 -10.32
C TYR A 70 5.58 -7.42 -11.77
N GLU A 71 6.19 -6.74 -12.75
CA GLU A 71 5.96 -6.94 -14.18
C GLU A 71 6.06 -8.41 -14.62
N GLY A 72 7.08 -9.14 -14.13
CA GLY A 72 7.23 -10.56 -14.47
C GLY A 72 6.17 -11.49 -13.86
N LEU A 73 5.24 -10.96 -13.06
CA LEU A 73 4.13 -11.68 -12.45
C LEU A 73 2.77 -11.35 -13.09
N LEU A 74 2.72 -10.45 -14.09
CA LEU A 74 1.47 -10.05 -14.73
C LEU A 74 0.71 -11.22 -15.39
N GLY A 75 1.41 -12.32 -15.72
CA GLY A 75 0.79 -13.54 -16.24
C GLY A 75 0.14 -14.45 -15.18
N ARG A 76 0.13 -14.07 -13.90
CA ARG A 76 -0.30 -14.93 -12.78
C ARG A 76 -1.56 -14.40 -12.11
N SER A 77 -2.73 -14.91 -12.46
CA SER A 77 -4.02 -14.54 -11.84
C SER A 77 -4.17 -14.93 -10.36
N GLU A 78 -3.31 -15.84 -9.89
CA GLU A 78 -3.46 -16.57 -8.63
C GLU A 78 -2.93 -15.81 -7.39
N LEU A 79 -2.35 -14.61 -7.56
CA LEU A 79 -1.82 -13.83 -6.45
C LEU A 79 -2.94 -13.20 -5.62
N HIS A 80 -2.87 -13.40 -4.31
CA HIS A 80 -3.82 -12.89 -3.32
C HIS A 80 -3.19 -11.79 -2.46
N GLN A 81 -1.87 -11.80 -2.25
CA GLN A 81 -1.19 -10.81 -1.44
C GLN A 81 0.07 -10.30 -2.12
N LEU A 82 0.17 -8.98 -2.21
CA LEU A 82 1.32 -8.27 -2.75
C LEU A 82 1.76 -7.21 -1.76
N SER A 83 3.02 -7.28 -1.35
CA SER A 83 3.60 -6.34 -0.40
C SER A 83 4.99 -5.89 -0.86
N PHE A 84 5.21 -4.58 -0.84
CA PHE A 84 6.48 -3.93 -1.13
C PHE A 84 6.83 -3.02 0.04
N GLU A 85 7.98 -3.26 0.65
CA GLU A 85 8.48 -2.47 1.76
C GLU A 85 9.78 -1.77 1.35
N PHE A 86 9.80 -0.45 1.41
CA PHE A 86 10.94 0.37 1.03
C PHE A 86 11.66 0.93 2.26
N LEU A 87 12.90 0.49 2.44
CA LEU A 87 13.79 0.92 3.51
C LEU A 87 14.85 1.88 2.96
N ASN A 88 14.82 3.13 3.45
CA ASN A 88 15.71 4.23 3.03
C ASN A 88 15.62 4.56 1.53
N HIS A 89 14.45 4.33 0.94
CA HIS A 89 14.21 4.48 -0.49
C HIS A 89 12.76 4.86 -0.73
N TYR A 90 12.48 5.54 -1.85
CA TYR A 90 11.11 5.84 -2.25
C TYR A 90 10.71 4.93 -3.42
N GLY A 91 9.76 4.03 -3.17
CA GLY A 91 9.00 3.34 -4.21
C GLY A 91 7.88 4.24 -4.73
N HIS A 92 7.82 4.46 -6.04
CA HIS A 92 6.73 5.18 -6.69
C HIS A 92 5.61 4.23 -7.07
N ILE A 93 4.39 4.55 -6.65
CA ILE A 93 3.17 3.94 -7.17
C ILE A 93 2.25 5.05 -7.67
N ALA A 94 1.96 5.04 -8.95
CA ALA A 94 1.09 6.01 -9.58
C ALA A 94 -0.29 5.47 -9.87
N ASP A 95 -1.19 6.38 -10.24
CA ASP A 95 -2.53 6.09 -10.72
C ASP A 95 -2.57 5.00 -11.82
N ALA A 96 -1.67 5.12 -12.79
CA ALA A 96 -1.56 4.15 -13.89
C ALA A 96 -1.17 2.75 -13.39
N ASP A 97 -0.31 2.69 -12.37
CA ASP A 97 0.17 1.45 -11.78
C ASP A 97 -0.95 0.75 -11.00
N MET A 98 -1.70 1.49 -10.18
CA MET A 98 -2.87 0.91 -9.49
C MET A 98 -3.91 0.37 -10.47
N ARG A 99 -4.12 1.04 -11.61
CA ARG A 99 -5.04 0.58 -12.65
C ARG A 99 -4.55 -0.70 -13.35
N SER A 100 -3.24 -0.89 -13.52
CA SER A 100 -2.69 -2.11 -14.13
C SER A 100 -2.82 -3.33 -13.21
N ILE A 101 -2.58 -3.13 -11.90
CA ILE A 101 -2.76 -4.15 -10.86
C ILE A 101 -4.21 -4.64 -10.84
N LYS A 102 -5.18 -3.72 -10.93
CA LYS A 102 -6.62 -3.99 -10.97
C LYS A 102 -7.03 -5.02 -12.03
N VAL A 103 -6.41 -5.02 -13.20
CA VAL A 103 -6.77 -5.96 -14.28
C VAL A 103 -6.15 -7.34 -14.06
N THR A 104 -5.07 -7.41 -13.29
CA THR A 104 -4.18 -8.57 -13.24
C THR A 104 -4.58 -9.55 -12.13
N TRP A 105 -4.99 -9.05 -10.96
CA TRP A 105 -5.19 -9.87 -9.76
C TRP A 105 -6.56 -9.65 -9.11
N PRO A 106 -7.65 -10.16 -9.70
CA PRO A 106 -9.01 -9.91 -9.19
C PRO A 106 -9.28 -10.48 -7.79
N ASN A 107 -8.48 -11.47 -7.36
CA ASN A 107 -8.63 -12.17 -6.06
C ASN A 107 -7.73 -11.59 -4.96
N LEU A 108 -7.20 -10.37 -5.15
CA LEU A 108 -6.32 -9.74 -4.18
C LEU A 108 -7.06 -9.49 -2.85
N THR A 109 -6.49 -10.01 -1.76
CA THR A 109 -6.97 -9.81 -0.38
C THR A 109 -6.12 -8.79 0.37
N ALA A 110 -4.84 -8.62 -0.02
CA ALA A 110 -3.97 -7.60 0.55
C ALA A 110 -3.08 -6.95 -0.51
N PHE A 111 -3.05 -5.63 -0.51
CA PHE A 111 -2.09 -4.83 -1.25
C PHE A 111 -1.36 -3.89 -0.30
N SER A 112 -0.03 -3.90 -0.32
CA SER A 112 0.79 -3.06 0.55
C SER A 112 1.98 -2.50 -0.20
N CYS A 113 2.14 -1.19 -0.12
CA CYS A 113 3.35 -0.48 -0.53
C CYS A 113 3.70 0.49 0.60
N THR A 114 4.70 0.16 1.40
CA THR A 114 5.04 0.90 2.62
C THR A 114 6.47 1.38 2.62
N HIS A 115 6.74 2.38 3.45
CA HIS A 115 8.05 3.01 3.57
C HIS A 115 8.39 3.17 5.04
N ASN A 116 9.68 3.05 5.36
CA ASN A 116 10.11 3.38 6.71
C ASN A 116 10.00 4.89 7.00
N ALA A 117 9.96 5.23 8.29
CA ALA A 117 9.83 6.60 8.77
C ALA A 117 10.88 7.56 8.20
N HIS A 118 12.07 7.04 7.88
CA HIS A 118 13.14 7.84 7.28
C HIS A 118 12.79 8.25 5.84
N SER A 119 12.31 7.32 5.03
CA SER A 119 11.95 7.56 3.63
C SER A 119 10.79 8.55 3.51
N LEU A 120 9.81 8.47 4.41
CA LEU A 120 8.68 9.40 4.46
C LEU A 120 9.13 10.86 4.68
N ARG A 121 10.11 11.11 5.56
CA ARG A 121 10.66 12.46 5.80
C ARG A 121 11.33 13.06 4.56
N SER A 122 11.75 12.23 3.61
CA SER A 122 12.37 12.70 2.37
C SER A 122 11.35 13.14 1.31
N ILE A 123 10.10 12.69 1.40
CA ILE A 123 9.03 12.99 0.43
C ILE A 123 8.73 14.50 0.40
N ASP A 124 8.68 15.15 1.57
CA ASP A 124 8.46 16.61 1.68
C ASP A 124 9.49 17.44 0.90
N ARG A 125 10.65 16.86 0.56
CA ARG A 125 11.73 17.52 -0.18
C ARG A 125 11.69 17.24 -1.69
N LYS A 126 10.78 16.39 -2.16
CA LYS A 126 10.71 15.91 -3.55
C LYS A 126 9.33 16.19 -4.16
N PRO A 127 9.09 17.38 -4.73
CA PRO A 127 7.82 17.72 -5.38
C PRO A 127 7.40 16.75 -6.48
N GLU A 128 8.37 16.17 -7.21
CA GLU A 128 8.11 15.17 -8.24
C GLU A 128 7.50 13.89 -7.69
N ALA A 129 7.88 13.48 -6.47
CA ALA A 129 7.30 12.31 -5.81
C ALA A 129 5.85 12.56 -5.38
N ILE A 130 5.46 13.82 -5.17
CA ILE A 130 4.07 14.21 -4.88
C ILE A 130 3.20 14.10 -6.13
N ALA A 131 3.72 14.52 -7.28
CA ALA A 131 2.97 14.56 -8.54
C ALA A 131 2.52 13.17 -9.02
N THR A 132 3.23 12.12 -8.63
CA THR A 132 2.96 10.73 -9.04
C THR A 132 2.10 9.95 -8.06
N MET A 133 1.73 10.52 -6.91
CA MET A 133 0.92 9.80 -5.91
C MET A 133 -0.49 9.48 -6.45
N PRO A 134 -1.09 8.35 -6.06
CA PRO A 134 -2.43 8.01 -6.51
C PRO A 134 -3.46 8.92 -5.86
N ASP A 135 -4.48 9.29 -6.60
CA ASP A 135 -5.57 10.08 -6.06
C ASP A 135 -6.59 9.22 -5.30
N LEU A 136 -7.40 9.86 -4.44
CA LEU A 136 -8.45 9.15 -3.71
C LEU A 136 -9.42 8.44 -4.66
N SER A 137 -9.73 9.01 -5.83
CA SER A 137 -10.64 8.40 -6.79
C SER A 137 -10.10 7.08 -7.36
N THR A 138 -8.79 7.01 -7.62
CA THR A 138 -8.09 5.81 -8.07
C THR A 138 -8.02 4.78 -6.95
N VAL A 139 -7.82 5.19 -5.70
CA VAL A 139 -7.92 4.29 -4.54
C VAL A 139 -9.32 3.67 -4.44
N VAL A 140 -10.38 4.49 -4.55
CA VAL A 140 -11.77 4.01 -4.53
C VAL A 140 -12.03 3.04 -5.68
N SER A 141 -11.60 3.40 -6.89
CA SER A 141 -11.71 2.54 -8.07
C SER A 141 -10.95 1.22 -7.87
N PHE A 142 -9.74 1.28 -7.31
CA PHE A 142 -8.93 0.10 -7.01
C PHE A 142 -9.67 -0.84 -6.07
N VAL A 143 -10.11 -0.36 -4.91
CA VAL A 143 -10.81 -1.20 -3.93
C VAL A 143 -12.12 -1.76 -4.51
N THR A 144 -12.89 -0.95 -5.25
CA THR A 144 -14.15 -1.38 -5.87
C THR A 144 -13.95 -2.57 -6.83
N ASN A 145 -12.77 -2.67 -7.45
CA ASN A 145 -12.45 -3.75 -8.38
C ASN A 145 -11.77 -4.96 -7.71
N HIS A 146 -11.50 -4.91 -6.41
CA HIS A 146 -10.98 -6.02 -5.63
C HIS A 146 -11.98 -6.37 -4.52
N PRO A 147 -13.05 -7.13 -4.83
CA PRO A 147 -14.12 -7.43 -3.87
C PRO A 147 -13.67 -8.30 -2.70
N HIS A 148 -12.44 -8.81 -2.70
CA HIS A 148 -11.86 -9.59 -1.62
C HIS A 148 -10.81 -8.81 -0.81
N LEU A 149 -10.56 -7.54 -1.15
CA LEU A 149 -9.52 -6.74 -0.50
C LEU A 149 -9.91 -6.41 0.94
N GLU A 150 -9.08 -6.84 1.88
CA GLU A 150 -9.23 -6.63 3.31
C GLU A 150 -8.16 -5.67 3.86
N CYS A 151 -6.97 -5.67 3.25
CA CYS A 151 -5.85 -4.81 3.63
C CYS A 151 -5.38 -3.97 2.45
N LEU A 152 -5.32 -2.65 2.65
CA LEU A 152 -4.72 -1.70 1.73
C LEU A 152 -3.72 -0.82 2.49
N ALA A 153 -2.44 -0.91 2.14
CA ALA A 153 -1.43 0.01 2.62
C ALA A 153 -0.81 0.75 1.43
N LEU A 154 -0.85 2.07 1.46
CA LEU A 154 -0.26 2.94 0.46
C LEU A 154 0.72 3.89 1.14
N PRO A 155 1.80 4.25 0.45
CA PRO A 155 2.80 5.10 1.06
C PRO A 155 2.29 6.53 1.22
N SER A 156 1.44 6.93 0.27
CA SER A 156 0.90 8.25 0.18
C SER A 156 -0.27 8.29 -0.79
N ILE A 157 -1.18 9.24 -0.60
CA ILE A 157 -2.23 9.56 -1.57
C ILE A 157 -2.28 11.07 -1.83
N GLN A 158 -2.71 11.44 -3.04
CA GLN A 158 -3.13 12.81 -3.31
C GLN A 158 -4.52 13.04 -2.74
N THR A 159 -4.60 14.09 -1.96
CA THR A 159 -5.83 14.64 -1.41
C THR A 159 -6.33 15.72 -2.35
N SER A 160 -6.83 15.31 -3.50
CA SER A 160 -7.65 16.14 -4.38
C SER A 160 -8.93 16.58 -3.63
N PRO A 161 -9.63 17.65 -4.04
CA PRO A 161 -10.85 18.08 -3.37
C PRO A 161 -11.83 16.90 -3.23
N PRO A 162 -12.51 16.79 -2.06
CA PRO A 162 -13.28 15.59 -1.73
C PRO A 162 -14.35 15.33 -2.79
N LEU A 163 -14.44 14.08 -3.23
CA LEU A 163 -15.58 13.58 -3.99
C LEU A 163 -16.88 13.96 -3.27
N PRO A 164 -17.95 14.35 -3.99
CA PRO A 164 -19.24 14.57 -3.36
C PRO A 164 -19.64 13.33 -2.56
N LEU A 165 -19.98 13.50 -1.28
CA LEU A 165 -20.27 12.38 -0.37
C LEU A 165 -21.35 11.42 -0.91
N ALA A 166 -22.29 11.94 -1.69
CA ALA A 166 -23.36 11.17 -2.32
C ALA A 166 -22.86 10.17 -3.39
N GLU A 167 -21.65 10.34 -3.90
CA GLU A 167 -21.06 9.51 -4.96
C GLU A 167 -20.06 8.48 -4.41
N ILE A 168 -19.84 8.48 -3.09
CA ILE A 168 -18.85 7.63 -2.44
C ILE A 168 -19.48 6.25 -2.16
N PRO A 169 -19.01 5.15 -2.79
CA PRO A 169 -19.52 3.82 -2.51
C PRO A 169 -19.11 3.35 -1.11
N VAL A 170 -19.95 2.53 -0.47
CA VAL A 170 -19.58 1.88 0.79
C VAL A 170 -18.77 0.62 0.49
N LEU A 171 -17.52 0.59 0.93
CA LEU A 171 -16.54 -0.48 0.71
C LEU A 171 -16.26 -1.23 2.02
N ALA A 172 -17.31 -1.86 2.55
CA ALA A 172 -17.34 -2.47 3.89
C ALA A 172 -16.34 -3.61 4.15
N ARG A 173 -15.58 -4.07 3.15
CA ARG A 173 -14.66 -5.21 3.28
C ARG A 173 -13.26 -4.83 3.70
N VAL A 174 -12.80 -3.63 3.36
CA VAL A 174 -11.48 -3.16 3.80
C VAL A 174 -11.55 -2.92 5.29
N ARG A 175 -10.71 -3.66 6.02
CA ARG A 175 -10.57 -3.60 7.47
C ARG A 175 -9.29 -2.89 7.86
N HIS A 176 -8.24 -3.01 7.06
CA HIS A 176 -6.97 -2.36 7.35
C HIS A 176 -6.66 -1.37 6.25
N LEU A 177 -6.59 -0.09 6.61
CA LEU A 177 -6.14 0.98 5.74
C LEU A 177 -4.94 1.66 6.39
N GLU A 178 -3.81 1.67 5.70
CA GLU A 178 -2.63 2.39 6.11
C GLU A 178 -2.24 3.39 5.03
N ILE A 179 -2.14 4.66 5.40
CA ILE A 179 -1.64 5.72 4.53
C ILE A 179 -0.65 6.56 5.33
N ALA A 180 0.63 6.46 4.97
CA ALA A 180 1.69 7.03 5.80
C ALA A 180 1.88 8.55 5.59
N TYR A 181 1.52 9.08 4.42
CA TYR A 181 1.75 10.47 4.03
C TYR A 181 0.62 11.07 3.18
N PHE A 182 0.33 12.36 3.39
CA PHE A 182 -0.66 13.12 2.62
C PHE A 182 -0.01 14.41 2.10
N ALA A 183 -0.05 14.62 0.79
CA ALA A 183 0.77 15.64 0.15
C ALA A 183 0.31 17.09 0.32
N ALA A 184 -1.00 17.35 0.40
CA ALA A 184 -1.47 18.73 0.48
C ALA A 184 -1.56 19.21 1.94
N LYS A 185 -0.77 20.25 2.25
CA LYS A 185 -0.74 20.92 3.55
C LYS A 185 -2.08 21.59 3.89
N ASP A 186 -2.81 22.02 2.87
CA ASP A 186 -4.07 22.76 3.00
C ASP A 186 -5.32 21.86 3.09
N VAL A 187 -5.13 20.55 3.14
CA VAL A 187 -6.28 19.63 3.23
C VAL A 187 -6.86 19.64 4.61
N HIS A 188 -8.17 19.84 4.68
CA HIS A 188 -8.97 19.63 5.86
C HIS A 188 -9.00 18.14 6.21
N LEU A 189 -8.11 17.69 7.09
CA LEU A 189 -8.00 16.29 7.52
C LEU A 189 -9.34 15.73 8.00
N PHE A 190 -10.19 16.55 8.61
CA PHE A 190 -11.54 16.18 8.98
C PHE A 190 -12.40 15.72 7.80
N GLN A 191 -12.37 16.44 6.67
CA GLN A 191 -13.15 16.05 5.47
C GLN A 191 -12.63 14.75 4.88
N LEU A 192 -11.31 14.56 4.87
CA LEU A 192 -10.69 13.32 4.45
C LEU A 192 -11.06 12.17 5.38
N ALA A 193 -10.97 12.36 6.70
CA ALA A 193 -11.39 11.40 7.71
C ALA A 193 -12.83 10.98 7.48
N PHE A 194 -13.73 11.95 7.28
CA PHE A 194 -15.14 11.68 7.02
C PHE A 194 -15.34 10.87 5.73
N ALA A 195 -14.66 11.23 4.64
CA ALA A 195 -14.75 10.48 3.38
C ALA A 195 -14.23 9.04 3.52
N LEU A 196 -13.09 8.84 4.20
CA LEU A 196 -12.51 7.53 4.45
C LEU A 196 -13.38 6.68 5.40
N ASP A 197 -13.95 7.31 6.43
CA ASP A 197 -14.85 6.67 7.38
C ASP A 197 -16.16 6.20 6.71
N HIS A 198 -16.64 6.96 5.71
CA HIS A 198 -17.78 6.57 4.88
C HIS A 198 -17.43 5.46 3.88
N LEU A 199 -16.27 5.57 3.22
CA LEU A 199 -15.74 4.53 2.31
C LEU A 199 -15.55 3.21 3.04
N PHE A 200 -14.98 3.24 4.24
CA PHE A 200 -14.50 2.06 4.95
C PHE A 200 -15.11 2.02 6.36
N PRO A 201 -16.41 1.73 6.51
CA PRO A 201 -17.10 1.78 7.80
C PRO A 201 -16.59 0.74 8.82
N ASN A 202 -15.89 -0.29 8.33
CA ASN A 202 -15.38 -1.41 9.13
C ASN A 202 -13.86 -1.36 9.35
N LEU A 203 -13.22 -0.18 9.21
CA LEU A 203 -11.79 -0.09 9.51
C LEU A 203 -11.51 -0.50 10.96
N GLU A 204 -10.61 -1.45 11.10
CA GLU A 204 -9.98 -1.87 12.34
C GLU A 204 -8.78 -0.96 12.57
N LEU A 205 -9.00 0.17 13.25
CA LEU A 205 -7.94 1.07 13.65
C LEU A 205 -7.20 0.43 14.82
N GLN A 206 -6.10 -0.26 14.53
CA GLN A 206 -5.22 -0.78 15.58
C GLN A 206 -4.43 0.37 16.21
N GLU A 207 -4.31 0.37 17.53
CA GLU A 207 -3.31 1.19 18.21
C GLU A 207 -1.94 0.75 17.69
N ASN A 208 -1.31 1.61 16.88
CA ASN A 208 -0.04 1.37 16.18
C ASN A 208 0.88 0.41 16.96
N THR A 209 1.01 -0.83 16.48
CA THR A 209 1.86 -1.88 17.08
C THR A 209 3.37 -1.62 16.88
N GLY A 210 3.75 -0.38 16.54
CA GLY A 210 5.12 0.12 16.63
C GLY A 210 6.02 -0.14 15.43
N GLN A 211 5.55 -0.81 14.37
CA GLN A 211 6.41 -1.14 13.22
C GLN A 211 6.60 0.00 12.22
N ILE A 212 5.62 0.90 12.03
CA ILE A 212 5.73 2.01 11.08
C ILE A 212 5.36 3.31 11.80
N LYS A 213 6.32 4.24 11.92
CA LYS A 213 6.03 5.57 12.47
C LYS A 213 5.32 6.38 11.38
N SER A 214 4.02 6.56 11.58
CA SER A 214 3.22 7.51 10.80
C SER A 214 3.80 8.93 10.94
N THR A 215 3.52 9.78 9.96
CA THR A 215 3.74 11.23 10.12
C THR A 215 2.75 11.80 11.14
N ALA A 216 3.06 12.97 11.73
CA ALA A 216 2.16 13.63 12.67
C ALA A 216 0.74 13.85 12.08
N ARG A 217 0.65 14.16 10.78
CA ARG A 217 -0.65 14.26 10.08
C ARG A 217 -1.37 12.92 9.92
N GLY A 218 -0.62 11.84 9.68
CA GLY A 218 -1.23 10.51 9.64
C GLY A 218 -1.71 10.06 11.03
N GLU A 219 -1.00 10.42 12.10
CA GLU A 219 -1.47 10.19 13.48
C GLU A 219 -2.75 10.98 13.78
N GLU A 220 -2.80 12.26 13.39
CA GLU A 220 -3.99 13.10 13.51
C GLU A 220 -5.19 12.53 12.73
N LEU A 221 -4.98 12.05 11.50
CA LEU A 221 -6.04 11.40 10.73
C LEU A 221 -6.56 10.13 11.41
N THR A 222 -5.65 9.29 11.92
CA THR A 222 -6.04 8.07 12.64
C THR A 222 -6.89 8.38 13.87
N LEU A 223 -6.54 9.43 14.62
CA LEU A 223 -7.35 9.89 15.76
C LEU A 223 -8.73 10.35 15.32
N LEU A 224 -8.83 11.15 14.26
CA LEU A 224 -10.12 11.60 13.70
C LEU A 224 -11.00 10.42 13.26
N LEU A 225 -10.42 9.43 12.58
CA LEU A 225 -11.13 8.21 12.18
C LEU A 225 -11.62 7.42 13.41
N LEU A 226 -10.80 7.33 14.46
CA LEU A 226 -11.15 6.63 15.68
C LEU A 226 -12.33 7.29 16.39
N GLU A 227 -12.31 8.62 16.52
CA GLU A 227 -13.41 9.39 17.10
C GLU A 227 -14.73 9.18 16.33
N MET A 228 -14.68 9.22 14.99
CA MET A 228 -15.86 8.98 14.14
C MET A 228 -16.43 7.57 14.32
N GLN A 229 -15.57 6.55 14.39
CA GLN A 229 -15.99 5.18 14.61
C GLN A 229 -16.62 4.96 15.98
N ILE A 230 -16.03 5.54 17.04
CA ILE A 230 -16.58 5.49 18.40
C ILE A 230 -17.96 6.15 18.43
N GLY A 231 -18.11 7.31 17.77
CA GLY A 231 -19.39 8.02 17.67
C GLY A 231 -20.49 7.16 17.06
N ARG A 232 -20.22 6.51 15.91
CA ARG A 232 -21.21 5.62 15.26
C ARG A 232 -21.59 4.42 16.12
N ARG A 233 -20.61 3.75 16.73
CA ARG A 233 -20.86 2.57 17.58
C ARG A 233 -21.68 2.91 18.83
N SER A 234 -21.48 4.11 19.38
CA SER A 234 -22.22 4.58 20.55
C SER A 234 -23.70 4.85 20.23
N VAL A 235 -24.00 5.35 19.02
CA VAL A 235 -25.39 5.56 18.56
C VAL A 235 -26.11 4.23 18.33
N THR A 236 -25.43 3.23 17.77
CA THR A 236 -26.03 1.90 17.52
C THR A 236 -26.25 1.06 18.77
N CYS A 237 -25.53 1.35 19.87
CA CYS A 237 -25.62 0.62 21.13
C CYS A 237 -26.52 1.30 22.18
N ALA A 238 -27.12 2.45 21.87
CA ALA A 238 -28.15 3.02 22.73
C ALA A 238 -29.35 2.05 22.71
N PRO A 239 -29.67 1.37 23.83
CA PRO A 239 -30.83 0.49 23.87
C PRO A 239 -32.06 1.32 23.55
N ASP A 240 -32.90 0.84 22.62
CA ASP A 240 -34.21 1.41 22.35
C ASP A 240 -34.89 1.71 23.68
N GLY A 241 -35.05 3.02 23.93
CA GLY A 241 -35.51 3.53 25.20
C GLY A 241 -36.89 2.99 25.56
N ILE A 242 -36.97 2.58 26.83
CA ILE A 242 -38.16 2.43 27.67
C ILE A 242 -39.13 3.62 27.50
#